data_AF-A0A965Q2L8-F1
#
_entry.id   AF-A0A965Q2L8-F1
#
_cell.length_a   1.000
_cell.length_b   1.000
_cell.length_c   1.000
_cell.angle_alpha   90.00
_cell.angle_beta   90.00
_cell.angle_gamma   90.00
#
_symmetry.space_group_name_H-M   'P 1'
#
loop_
_entity.id
_entity.type
_entity.pdbx_description
1 polymer ?
#
loop_
_entity_poly.entity_id
_entity_poly.type
_entity_poly.pdbx_seq_one_letter_code
_entity_poly.pdbx_strand_id
1 'polypeptide(L)'
;MFNKVKKLYITSGQYVGAVLAAPSKMQGLAMSFIAGLGILLIGSQDMSLAQLQDRYDIEYNDQRVDNVINAIFVYLEGSFGALIMVSAGLLAIVSSAFGQYRAALGLLAVAVGAFLLRSLVGTFFNDQGIA
;
A
#
# COMPACT_ATOMS: atom_id res chain seq x y z
N MET A 1 27.23 44.25 3.32
CA MET A 1 26.81 42.96 3.88
C MET A 1 25.29 42.75 3.83
N PHE A 2 24.49 43.74 4.25
CA PHE A 2 23.01 43.70 4.24
C PHE A 2 22.35 43.33 2.90
N ASN A 3 22.86 43.79 1.76
CA ASN A 3 22.28 43.47 0.45
C ASN A 3 22.41 42.00 0.03
N LYS A 4 23.40 41.25 0.57
CA LYS A 4 23.54 39.82 0.29
C LYS A 4 22.50 38.99 1.07
N VAL A 5 22.23 39.37 2.32
CA VAL A 5 21.26 38.70 3.20
C VAL A 5 19.84 38.86 2.67
N LYS A 6 19.48 40.06 2.22
CA LYS A 6 18.16 40.35 1.64
C LYS A 6 17.90 39.58 0.35
N LYS A 7 18.91 39.44 -0.52
CA LYS A 7 18.83 38.61 -1.73
C LYS A 7 18.63 37.15 -1.39
N LEU A 8 19.36 36.62 -0.40
CA LEU A 8 19.25 35.22 0.01
C LEU A 8 17.84 34.86 0.50
N TYR A 9 17.21 35.76 1.27
CA TYR A 9 15.86 35.57 1.82
C TYR A 9 14.77 35.58 0.73
N ILE A 10 14.91 36.46 -0.27
CA ILE A 10 13.97 36.53 -1.39
C ILE A 10 14.12 35.29 -2.28
N THR A 11 15.35 34.85 -2.55
CA THR A 11 15.61 33.65 -3.37
C THR A 11 15.11 32.39 -2.68
N SER A 12 15.32 32.22 -1.37
CA SER A 12 14.81 31.06 -0.63
C SER A 12 13.28 31.07 -0.54
N GLY A 13 12.66 32.23 -0.28
CA GLY A 13 11.21 32.37 -0.24
C GLY A 13 10.54 32.09 -1.59
N GLN A 14 11.13 32.54 -2.69
CA GLN A 14 10.66 32.25 -4.04
C GLN A 14 10.84 30.78 -4.42
N TYR A 15 11.93 30.15 -3.98
CA TYR A 15 12.16 28.73 -4.23
C TYR A 15 11.15 27.86 -3.47
N VAL A 16 10.88 28.17 -2.20
CA VAL A 16 9.86 27.48 -1.40
C VAL A 16 8.46 27.69 -1.98
N GLY A 17 8.13 28.92 -2.39
CA GLY A 17 6.86 29.24 -3.05
C GLY A 17 6.68 28.52 -4.39
N ALA A 18 7.75 28.42 -5.19
CA ALA A 18 7.73 27.71 -6.47
C ALA A 18 7.57 26.19 -6.30
N VAL A 19 8.20 25.61 -5.27
CA VAL A 19 8.07 24.18 -4.95
C VAL A 19 6.65 23.82 -4.51
N LEU A 20 5.95 24.72 -3.79
CA LEU A 20 4.56 24.53 -3.38
C LEU A 20 3.55 24.75 -4.52
N ALA A 21 3.78 25.74 -5.39
CA ALA A 21 2.83 26.11 -6.44
C ALA A 21 2.96 25.25 -7.71
N ALA A 22 4.16 24.74 -8.03
CA ALA A 22 4.42 23.95 -9.23
C ALA A 22 5.49 22.87 -8.96
N PRO A 23 5.12 21.77 -8.30
CA PRO A 23 6.07 20.70 -7.99
C PRO A 23 6.55 20.04 -9.28
N SER A 24 7.87 19.94 -9.44
CA SER A 24 8.47 19.21 -10.55
C SER A 24 8.12 17.71 -10.47
N LYS A 25 8.15 16.99 -11.60
CA LYS A 25 7.81 15.56 -11.68
C LYS A 25 8.59 14.71 -10.65
N MET A 26 9.85 15.05 -10.38
CA MET A 26 10.69 14.35 -9.42
C MET A 26 10.32 14.67 -7.97
N GLN A 27 9.90 15.91 -7.69
CA GLN A 27 9.44 16.32 -6.36
C GLN A 27 8.09 15.69 -6.00
N GLY A 28 7.15 15.61 -6.94
CA GLY A 28 5.88 14.93 -6.72
C GLY A 28 6.07 13.44 -6.38
N LEU A 29 6.97 12.77 -7.10
CA LEU A 29 7.29 11.35 -6.89
C LEU A 29 7.96 11.13 -5.53
N ALA A 30 8.92 11.99 -5.15
CA ALA A 30 9.55 11.96 -3.83
C ALA A 30 8.53 12.20 -2.70
N MET A 31 7.60 13.14 -2.87
CA MET A 31 6.55 13.40 -1.88
C MET A 31 5.62 12.19 -1.70
N SER A 32 5.18 11.56 -2.80
CA SER A 32 4.36 10.34 -2.72
C SER A 32 5.10 9.17 -2.07
N PHE A 33 6.41 9.03 -2.34
CA PHE A 33 7.24 7.99 -1.72
C PHE A 33 7.39 8.21 -0.22
N ILE A 34 7.67 9.45 0.22
CA ILE A 34 7.78 9.80 1.64
C ILE A 34 6.44 9.64 2.36
N ALA A 35 5.34 10.04 1.73
CA ALA A 35 4.00 9.86 2.29
C ALA A 35 3.67 8.37 2.49
N GLY A 36 3.95 7.53 1.49
CA GLY A 36 3.75 6.07 1.59
C GLY A 36 4.62 5.45 2.67
N LEU A 37 5.89 5.85 2.76
CA LEU A 37 6.81 5.37 3.80
C LEU A 37 6.37 5.81 5.20
N GLY A 38 5.85 7.03 5.33
CA GLY A 38 5.31 7.55 6.59
C GLY A 38 4.10 6.78 7.10
N ILE A 39 3.15 6.47 6.21
CA ILE A 39 1.98 5.64 6.55
C ILE A 39 2.43 4.24 6.99
N LEU A 40 3.39 3.64 6.29
CA LEU A 40 3.89 2.30 6.61
C LEU A 40 4.63 2.27 7.95
N LEU A 41 5.43 3.30 8.25
CA LEU A 41 6.12 3.43 9.55
C LEU A 41 5.13 3.61 10.70
N ILE A 42 4.13 4.49 10.54
CA ILE A 42 3.09 4.68 11.56
C ILE A 42 2.30 3.38 11.78
N GLY A 43 1.89 2.71 10.69
CA GLY A 43 1.20 1.42 10.77
C GLY A 43 2.06 0.28 11.34
N SER A 44 3.38 0.37 11.26
CA SER A 44 4.29 -0.63 11.84
C SER A 44 4.57 -0.44 13.33
N GLN A 45 4.40 0.79 13.85
CA GLN A 45 4.64 1.11 15.26
C GLN A 45 3.46 0.73 16.16
N ASP A 46 2.25 0.79 15.62
CA ASP A 46 1.10 0.16 16.25
C ASP A 46 1.16 -1.35 16.02
N MET A 47 1.87 -2.07 16.89
CA MET A 47 1.58 -3.49 17.12
C MET A 47 0.07 -3.59 17.29
N SER A 48 -0.58 -4.39 16.43
CA SER A 48 -2.03 -4.55 16.41
C SER A 48 -2.54 -4.66 17.85
N LEU A 49 -3.59 -3.92 18.22
CA LEU A 49 -4.30 -4.11 19.49
C LEU A 49 -4.72 -5.57 19.74
N ALA A 50 -4.68 -6.42 18.69
CA ALA A 50 -4.86 -7.87 18.77
C ALA A 50 -3.69 -8.63 19.46
N GLN A 51 -2.51 -8.03 19.61
CA GLN A 51 -1.36 -8.63 20.32
C GLN A 51 -1.26 -8.20 21.79
N LEU A 52 -2.05 -7.20 22.22
CA LEU A 52 -1.92 -6.58 23.54
C LEU A 52 -2.76 -7.26 24.63
N GLN A 53 -3.33 -8.43 24.36
CA GLN A 53 -4.10 -9.19 25.33
C GLN A 53 -3.30 -10.39 25.83
N ASP A 54 -2.69 -10.17 27.00
CA ASP A 54 -2.09 -11.13 27.93
C ASP A 54 -1.21 -12.25 27.36
N ARG A 55 0.00 -12.31 27.91
CA ARG A 55 0.99 -13.36 27.71
C ARG A 55 0.48 -14.66 28.35
N TYR A 56 -0.47 -15.32 27.68
CA TYR A 56 -0.84 -16.70 28.00
C TYR A 56 0.37 -17.59 27.71
N ASP A 57 0.66 -18.55 28.58
CA ASP A 57 1.45 -19.72 28.22
C ASP A 57 0.74 -20.39 27.04
N ILE A 58 1.21 -20.10 25.82
CA ILE A 58 0.67 -20.69 24.60
C ILE A 58 1.29 -22.07 24.50
N GLU A 59 0.65 -23.04 25.15
CA GLU A 59 0.72 -24.42 24.70
C GLU A 59 0.43 -24.42 23.19
N TYR A 60 1.35 -24.98 22.41
CA TYR A 60 1.28 -24.98 20.94
C TYR A 60 -0.02 -25.69 20.54
N ASN A 61 -1.03 -24.89 20.22
CA ASN A 61 -2.37 -25.36 19.91
C ASN A 61 -2.55 -25.17 18.41
N ASP A 62 -2.28 -26.25 17.66
CA ASP A 62 -2.42 -26.31 16.19
C ASP A 62 -3.77 -25.77 15.73
N GLN A 63 -4.82 -26.01 16.51
CA GLN A 63 -6.17 -25.56 16.22
C GLN A 63 -6.34 -24.04 16.28
N ARG A 64 -5.58 -23.34 17.15
CA ARG A 64 -5.56 -21.86 17.17
C ARG A 64 -4.79 -21.31 15.98
N VAL A 65 -3.68 -21.95 15.62
CA VAL A 65 -2.86 -21.54 14.46
C VAL A 65 -3.67 -21.71 13.18
N ASP A 66 -4.35 -22.84 13.01
CA ASP A 66 -5.22 -23.11 11.87
C ASP A 66 -6.36 -22.10 11.77
N ASN A 67 -7.02 -21.78 12.88
CA ASN A 67 -8.10 -20.77 12.90
C ASN A 67 -7.61 -19.38 12.52
N VAL A 68 -6.41 -18.98 12.97
CA VAL A 68 -5.82 -17.68 12.63
C VAL A 68 -5.40 -17.64 11.16
N ILE A 69 -4.77 -18.71 10.66
CA ILE A 69 -4.37 -18.83 9.26
C ILE A 69 -5.60 -18.78 8.36
N ASN A 70 -6.65 -19.53 8.69
CA ASN A 70 -7.92 -19.53 7.96
C ASN A 70 -8.53 -18.12 7.93
N ALA A 71 -8.61 -17.44 9.08
CA ALA A 71 -9.13 -16.08 9.14
C ALA A 71 -8.34 -15.08 8.26
N ILE A 72 -7.00 -15.20 8.25
CA ILE A 72 -6.14 -14.37 7.39
C ILE A 72 -6.40 -14.69 5.91
N PHE A 73 -6.47 -15.96 5.53
CA PHE A 73 -6.75 -16.36 4.15
C PHE A 73 -8.13 -15.88 3.69
N VAL A 74 -9.17 -16.03 4.52
CA VAL A 74 -10.52 -15.54 4.22
C VAL A 74 -10.53 -14.02 4.03
N TYR A 75 -9.79 -13.28 4.85
CA TYR A 75 -9.69 -11.83 4.71
C TYR A 75 -8.94 -11.42 3.42
N LEU A 76 -7.80 -12.06 3.14
CA LEU A 76 -6.99 -11.81 1.96
C LEU A 76 -7.71 -12.20 0.66
N GLU A 77 -8.45 -13.31 0.66
CA GLU A 77 -9.21 -13.78 -0.51
C GLU A 77 -10.52 -12.99 -0.71
N GLY A 78 -11.13 -12.55 0.39
CA GLY A 78 -12.43 -11.90 0.41
C GLY A 78 -12.39 -10.43 0.03
N SER A 79 -12.75 -9.58 1.00
CA SER A 79 -12.98 -8.15 0.79
C SER A 79 -11.68 -7.37 0.56
N PHE A 80 -10.58 -7.77 1.21
CA PHE A 80 -9.30 -7.08 1.09
C PHE A 80 -8.64 -7.33 -0.28
N GLY A 81 -8.62 -8.57 -0.75
CA GLY A 81 -8.14 -8.90 -2.09
C GLY A 81 -8.93 -8.20 -3.19
N ALA A 82 -10.27 -8.12 -3.04
CA ALA A 82 -11.12 -7.36 -3.95
C ALA A 82 -10.79 -5.85 -3.94
N LEU A 83 -10.53 -5.28 -2.76
CA LEU A 83 -10.16 -3.88 -2.62
C LEU A 83 -8.81 -3.57 -3.28
N ILE A 84 -7.80 -4.43 -3.12
CA ILE A 84 -6.50 -4.29 -3.79
C ILE A 84 -6.67 -4.38 -5.30
N MET A 85 -7.45 -5.35 -5.79
CA MET A 85 -7.69 -5.52 -7.22
C MET A 85 -8.35 -4.29 -7.86
N VAL A 86 -9.40 -3.76 -7.23
CA VAL A 86 -10.15 -2.60 -7.74
C VAL A 86 -9.30 -1.33 -7.67
N SER A 87 -8.59 -1.10 -6.56
CA SER A 87 -7.71 0.06 -6.42
C SER A 87 -6.55 0.02 -7.41
N ALA A 88 -5.90 -1.14 -7.62
CA ALA A 88 -4.87 -1.31 -8.63
C ALA A 88 -5.41 -1.08 -10.05
N GLY A 89 -6.61 -1.56 -10.37
CA GLY A 89 -7.27 -1.33 -11.65
C GLY A 89 -7.55 0.16 -11.91
N LEU A 90 -8.10 0.88 -10.93
CA LEU A 90 -8.34 2.32 -11.03
C LEU A 90 -7.04 3.11 -11.20
N LEU A 91 -6.03 2.78 -10.42
CA LEU A 91 -4.72 3.43 -10.53
C LEU A 91 -4.07 3.13 -11.89
N ALA A 92 -4.24 1.93 -12.46
CA ALA A 92 -3.72 1.60 -13.78
C ALA A 92 -4.33 2.47 -14.88
N ILE A 93 -5.64 2.75 -14.81
CA ILE A 93 -6.35 3.65 -15.74
C ILE A 93 -5.79 5.07 -15.60
N VAL A 94 -5.67 5.57 -14.37
CA VAL A 94 -5.15 6.92 -14.09
C VAL A 94 -3.70 7.05 -14.56
N SER A 95 -2.84 6.08 -14.27
CA SER A 95 -1.44 6.06 -14.75
C SER A 95 -1.34 6.01 -16.27
N SER A 96 -2.27 5.33 -16.94
CA SER A 96 -2.36 5.31 -18.41
C SER A 96 -2.71 6.69 -18.97
N ALA A 97 -3.65 7.41 -18.32
CA ALA A 97 -4.05 8.76 -18.72
C ALA A 97 -2.91 9.78 -18.57
N PHE A 98 -2.02 9.62 -17.58
CA PHE A 98 -0.83 10.46 -17.41
C PHE A 98 0.37 10.06 -18.27
N GLY A 99 0.22 9.08 -19.19
CA GLY A 99 1.29 8.63 -20.09
C GLY A 99 2.37 7.80 -19.42
N GLN A 100 2.13 7.30 -18.18
CA GLN A 100 3.07 6.45 -17.46
C GLN A 100 2.82 4.96 -17.75
N TYR A 101 3.12 4.54 -18.98
CA TYR A 101 2.84 3.18 -19.46
C TYR A 101 3.45 2.07 -18.59
N ARG A 102 4.69 2.23 -18.11
CA ARG A 102 5.34 1.21 -17.26
C ARG A 102 4.66 1.04 -15.91
N ALA A 103 4.17 2.14 -15.31
CA ALA A 103 3.44 2.08 -14.05
C ALA A 103 2.06 1.45 -14.24
N ALA A 104 1.36 1.82 -15.32
CA ALA A 104 0.07 1.23 -15.67
C ALA A 104 0.15 -0.29 -15.88
N LEU A 105 1.17 -0.78 -16.58
CA LEU A 105 1.39 -2.21 -16.76
C LEU A 105 1.68 -2.94 -15.44
N GLY A 106 2.46 -2.33 -14.54
CA GLY A 106 2.73 -2.89 -13.23
C GLY A 106 1.46 -3.03 -12.39
N LEU A 107 0.62 -1.99 -12.37
CA LEU A 107 -0.65 -1.98 -11.66
C LEU A 107 -1.67 -2.96 -12.26
N LEU A 108 -1.68 -3.08 -13.59
CA LEU A 108 -2.51 -4.06 -14.29
C LEU A 108 -2.08 -5.49 -13.96
N ALA A 109 -0.78 -5.76 -13.92
CA ALA A 109 -0.26 -7.07 -13.53
C ALA A 109 -0.64 -7.42 -12.08
N VAL A 110 -0.63 -6.46 -11.15
CA VAL A 110 -1.08 -6.68 -9.77
C VAL A 110 -2.58 -6.99 -9.71
N ALA A 111 -3.42 -6.25 -10.44
CA ALA A 111 -4.86 -6.50 -10.48
C ALA A 111 -5.20 -7.89 -11.04
N VAL A 112 -4.57 -8.26 -12.17
CA VAL A 112 -4.75 -9.59 -12.79
C VAL A 112 -4.17 -10.70 -11.91
N GLY A 113 -3.00 -10.48 -11.32
CA GLY A 113 -2.35 -11.44 -10.42
C GLY A 113 -3.20 -11.75 -9.19
N ALA A 114 -3.77 -10.72 -8.55
CA ALA A 114 -4.69 -10.89 -7.42
C ALA A 114 -5.95 -11.67 -7.82
N PHE A 115 -6.48 -11.43 -9.04
CA PHE A 115 -7.64 -12.16 -9.56
C PHE A 115 -7.33 -13.64 -9.83
N LEU A 116 -6.18 -13.92 -10.45
CA LEU A 116 -5.75 -15.28 -10.75
C LEU A 116 -5.43 -16.07 -9.48
N LEU A 117 -4.76 -15.46 -8.50
CA LEU A 117 -4.48 -16.11 -7.23
C LEU A 117 -5.77 -16.47 -6.48
N ARG A 118 -6.75 -15.56 -6.43
CA ARG A 118 -8.07 -15.86 -5.86
C ARG A 118 -8.75 -17.02 -6.58
N SER A 119 -8.74 -17.00 -7.91
CA SER A 119 -9.38 -18.06 -8.71
C SER A 119 -8.66 -19.41 -8.56
N LEU A 120 -7.32 -19.42 -8.47
CA LEU A 120 -6.53 -20.63 -8.27
C LEU A 120 -6.74 -21.21 -6.88
N VAL A 121 -6.69 -20.37 -5.84
CA VAL A 121 -6.93 -20.83 -4.46
C VAL A 121 -8.33 -21.40 -4.33
N GLY A 122 -9.36 -20.69 -4.83
CA GLY A 122 -10.73 -21.19 -4.84
C GLY A 122 -10.99 -22.41 -5.75
N THR A 123 -10.10 -22.72 -6.69
CA THR A 123 -10.24 -23.93 -7.53
C THR A 123 -9.53 -25.14 -6.91
N PHE A 124 -8.36 -24.94 -6.28
CA PHE A 124 -7.53 -26.03 -5.77
C PHE A 124 -7.76 -26.36 -4.29
N PHE A 125 -8.26 -25.40 -3.50
CA PHE A 125 -8.48 -25.58 -2.05
C PHE A 125 -9.96 -25.47 -1.65
N ASN A 126 -10.88 -25.56 -2.61
CA ASN A 126 -12.30 -25.58 -2.32
C ASN A 126 -12.77 -27.01 -2.06
N ASP A 127 -12.78 -27.40 -0.79
CA ASP A 127 -13.25 -28.71 -0.33
C ASP A 127 -14.79 -28.82 -0.27
N GLN A 128 -15.54 -27.82 -0.74
CA GLN A 128 -17.00 -27.91 -0.87
C GLN A 128 -17.38 -28.88 -2.00
N GLY A 129 -17.32 -30.18 -1.70
CA GLY A 129 -17.71 -31.25 -2.63
C GLY A 129 -16.94 -32.56 -2.47
N ILE A 130 -15.93 -32.62 -1.60
CA ILE A 130 -15.22 -33.86 -1.28
C ILE A 130 -15.84 -34.43 0.01
N ALA A 131 -16.95 -35.16 -0.17
CA ALA A 131 -17.52 -36.07 0.81
C ALA A 131 -17.09 -37.51 0.49
#